data_AF-A0A218XGI0-F1
#
_entry.id   AF-A0A218XGI0-F1
#
_cell.length_a   1.000
_cell.length_b   1.000
_cell.length_c   1.000
_cell.angle_alpha   90.00
_cell.angle_beta   90.00
_cell.angle_gamma   90.00
#
_symmetry.space_group_name_H-M   'P 1'
#
loop_
_entity.id
_entity.type
_entity.pdbx_description
1 polymer ?
#
loop_
_entity_poly.entity_id
_entity_poly.type
_entity_poly.pdbx_seq_one_letter_code
_entity_poly.pdbx_strand_id
1 'polypeptide(L)'
;MESTHRNSSHPKAMPGFCLLLVVLFSSLTIPEIASSATIVKTLPGYDGELPFSMETGYIGVGETDSVQLFYYFVKSQRSPSLDPLILWLAGGPGCSALLAFFYESGPLSFIYDGYNGSLPSLRLNPYTWTKALNIIYVDQPVGTGFSYSKTQEGYANSDDTTSAQLIYQFLRKWLLEHPEYISNQMYVNGDSYSGVIVPLGYVLGSPKTDTFVDSNSRLSFANRLGLIPDELFLLIKEINLQQVTEPTCGFASPEPTEATVNWERRRSLREKTQDLLLSHNKDQAYWCRSYQQVLAGIWANDKTVQAALNVREVGKVLTQFIIGDHDMSVPHIATREWIQTLNLTLGDSWRAWYHNGQVAGYTEEYKLNDYVLDFVTVKNGGHIAALYKQEECSAMGDRWFAHYPL
;
A
#
# COMPACT_ATOMS: atom_id res chain seq x y z
N MET A 1 -20.68 100.82 15.72
CA MET A 1 -20.29 100.42 17.08
C MET A 1 -21.05 99.15 17.41
N GLU A 2 -20.30 98.14 17.84
CA GLU A 2 -20.69 96.97 18.67
C GLU A 2 -22.00 97.13 19.46
N SER A 3 -22.78 96.11 19.82
CA SER A 3 -22.68 94.64 19.71
C SER A 3 -23.98 94.05 20.28
N THR A 4 -24.42 92.92 19.72
CA THR A 4 -25.01 91.74 20.40
C THR A 4 -26.18 91.89 21.39
N HIS A 5 -27.32 91.21 21.14
CA HIS A 5 -27.52 89.83 21.61
C HIS A 5 -28.81 89.18 21.09
N ARG A 6 -28.73 87.85 20.95
CA ARG A 6 -29.68 86.88 20.38
C ARG A 6 -30.99 86.74 21.17
N ASN A 7 -32.06 86.33 20.47
CA ASN A 7 -32.96 85.28 20.98
C ASN A 7 -33.53 84.41 19.85
N SER A 8 -33.83 83.17 20.20
CA SER A 8 -33.90 81.97 19.38
C SER A 8 -35.33 81.50 19.04
N SER A 9 -35.41 80.36 18.33
CA SER A 9 -36.56 79.48 18.02
C SER A 9 -37.21 79.74 16.64
N HIS A 10 -37.42 78.80 15.71
CA HIS A 10 -37.40 77.33 15.63
C HIS A 10 -36.98 76.90 14.19
N PRO A 11 -36.43 75.69 13.94
CA PRO A 11 -36.15 75.23 12.58
C PRO A 11 -37.38 74.58 11.92
N LYS A 12 -37.63 74.93 10.66
CA LYS A 12 -38.61 74.29 9.76
C LYS A 12 -38.00 73.01 9.16
N ALA A 13 -38.83 71.99 9.03
CA ALA A 13 -38.51 70.67 8.49
C ALA A 13 -38.01 70.72 7.02
N MET A 14 -37.03 69.86 6.69
CA MET A 14 -36.65 69.47 5.33
C MET A 14 -37.04 68.00 5.08
N PRO A 15 -37.34 67.60 3.83
CA PRO A 15 -37.92 66.29 3.51
C PRO A 15 -36.87 65.18 3.50
N GLY A 16 -37.26 64.01 4.00
CA GLY A 16 -36.41 62.82 4.11
C GLY A 16 -36.03 62.21 2.76
N PHE A 17 -34.74 61.99 2.57
CA PHE A 17 -34.18 61.13 1.52
C PHE A 17 -34.27 59.67 2.00
N CYS A 18 -35.15 58.86 1.39
CA CYS A 18 -35.13 57.41 1.57
C CYS A 18 -33.93 56.83 0.81
N LEU A 19 -32.90 56.41 1.54
CA LEU A 19 -31.81 55.60 1.00
C LEU A 19 -32.35 54.18 0.73
N LEU A 20 -32.58 53.84 -0.54
CA LEU A 20 -32.83 52.46 -0.95
C LEU A 20 -31.51 51.69 -0.88
N LEU A 21 -31.34 50.87 0.17
CA LEU A 21 -30.30 49.84 0.24
C LEU A 21 -30.66 48.73 -0.76
N VAL A 22 -30.06 48.79 -1.95
CA VAL A 22 -30.07 47.67 -2.90
C VAL A 22 -29.07 46.63 -2.38
N VAL A 23 -29.57 45.62 -1.69
CA VAL A 23 -28.79 44.43 -1.33
C VAL A 23 -28.61 43.61 -2.61
N LEU A 24 -27.46 43.78 -3.26
CA LEU A 24 -27.00 42.87 -4.32
C LEU A 24 -26.74 41.51 -3.67
N PHE A 25 -27.69 40.59 -3.80
CA PHE A 25 -27.42 39.17 -3.62
C PHE A 25 -26.51 38.74 -4.77
N SER A 26 -25.20 38.82 -4.56
CA SER A 26 -24.24 38.02 -5.31
C SER A 26 -24.57 36.57 -5.00
N SER A 27 -25.28 35.92 -5.91
CA SER A 27 -25.41 34.46 -5.92
C SER A 27 -23.99 33.90 -6.01
N LEU A 28 -23.43 33.48 -4.87
CA LEU A 28 -22.35 32.52 -4.84
C LEU A 28 -22.92 31.23 -5.43
N THR A 29 -22.85 31.13 -6.76
CA THR A 29 -22.88 29.83 -7.42
C THR A 29 -21.62 29.13 -6.96
N ILE A 30 -21.75 28.24 -5.98
CA ILE A 30 -20.76 27.22 -5.73
C ILE A 30 -20.59 26.53 -7.09
N PRO A 31 -19.39 26.51 -7.70
CA PRO A 31 -19.20 25.74 -8.91
C PRO A 31 -19.57 24.31 -8.55
N GLU A 32 -20.66 23.83 -9.13
CA GLU A 32 -21.04 22.43 -9.07
C GLU A 32 -19.90 21.70 -9.78
N ILE A 33 -18.97 21.14 -8.99
CA ILE A 33 -17.97 20.22 -9.50
C ILE A 33 -18.81 19.08 -10.06
N ALA A 34 -18.97 19.06 -11.38
CA ALA A 34 -19.66 17.98 -12.06
C ALA A 34 -18.90 16.70 -11.75
N SER A 35 -19.40 15.91 -10.80
CA SER A 35 -18.79 14.65 -10.43
C SER A 35 -18.85 13.74 -11.65
N SER A 36 -17.69 13.22 -12.07
CA SER A 36 -17.58 12.25 -13.17
C SER A 36 -17.99 10.83 -12.72
N ALA A 37 -18.53 10.68 -11.51
CA ALA A 37 -18.95 9.41 -10.95
C ALA A 37 -20.22 8.87 -11.64
N THR A 38 -20.21 7.59 -11.98
CA THR A 38 -21.32 6.88 -12.60
C THR A 38 -21.59 5.59 -11.83
N ILE A 39 -22.84 5.41 -11.38
CA ILE A 39 -23.29 4.16 -10.78
C ILE A 39 -23.45 3.11 -11.88
N VAL A 40 -22.71 2.01 -11.75
CA VAL A 40 -22.72 0.89 -12.68
C VAL A 40 -23.73 -0.14 -12.18
N LYS A 41 -24.86 -0.27 -12.89
CA LYS A 41 -25.90 -1.26 -12.57
C LYS A 41 -25.71 -2.59 -13.29
N THR A 42 -25.06 -2.57 -14.45
CA THR A 42 -24.84 -3.75 -15.31
C THR A 42 -23.43 -3.71 -15.88
N LEU A 43 -22.83 -4.87 -16.09
CA LEU A 43 -21.54 -5.01 -16.77
C LEU A 43 -21.66 -6.04 -17.89
N PRO A 44 -21.07 -5.76 -19.08
CA PRO A 44 -20.95 -6.78 -20.11
C PRO A 44 -20.29 -8.04 -19.57
N GLY A 45 -20.90 -9.20 -19.82
CA GLY A 45 -20.42 -10.50 -19.33
C GLY A 45 -21.10 -10.98 -18.04
N TYR A 46 -21.74 -10.11 -17.26
CA TYR A 46 -22.58 -10.50 -16.12
C TYR A 46 -24.05 -10.59 -16.53
N ASP A 47 -24.76 -11.62 -16.08
CA ASP A 47 -26.19 -11.79 -16.38
C ASP A 47 -27.05 -11.02 -15.37
N GLY A 48 -27.76 -9.99 -15.85
CA GLY A 48 -28.64 -9.14 -15.03
C GLY A 48 -27.96 -7.93 -14.38
N GLU A 49 -28.66 -7.35 -13.40
CA GLU A 49 -28.12 -6.24 -12.58
C GLU A 49 -27.12 -6.76 -11.54
N LEU A 50 -26.09 -5.97 -11.26
CA LEU A 50 -25.11 -6.28 -10.23
C LEU A 50 -25.79 -6.30 -8.85
N PRO A 51 -25.62 -7.36 -8.04
CA PRO A 51 -26.23 -7.46 -6.72
C PRO A 51 -25.48 -6.66 -5.63
N PHE A 52 -24.61 -5.74 -6.03
CA PHE A 52 -23.81 -4.88 -5.17
C PHE A 52 -23.69 -3.49 -5.78
N SER A 53 -23.42 -2.48 -4.96
CA SER A 53 -23.25 -1.10 -5.43
C SER A 53 -21.83 -0.91 -5.98
N MET A 54 -21.76 -0.60 -7.27
CA MET A 54 -20.52 -0.23 -7.96
C MET A 54 -20.64 1.17 -8.55
N GLU A 55 -19.57 1.93 -8.42
CA GLU A 55 -19.40 3.25 -8.99
C GLU A 55 -18.07 3.32 -9.71
N THR A 56 -18.01 4.06 -10.81
CA THR A 56 -16.76 4.34 -11.52
C THR A 56 -16.70 5.80 -11.89
N GLY A 57 -15.50 6.37 -11.94
CA GLY A 57 -15.35 7.76 -12.37
C GLY A 57 -13.89 8.16 -12.54
N TYR A 58 -13.72 9.42 -12.90
CA TYR A 58 -12.40 10.06 -12.97
C TYR A 58 -12.29 11.14 -11.90
N ILE A 59 -11.12 11.20 -11.27
CA ILE A 59 -10.74 12.34 -10.43
C ILE A 59 -9.53 13.02 -11.09
N GLY A 60 -9.65 14.32 -11.34
CA GLY A 60 -8.55 15.13 -11.84
C GLY A 60 -7.54 15.45 -10.75
N VAL A 61 -6.26 15.27 -11.05
CA VAL A 61 -5.15 15.49 -10.11
C VAL A 61 -3.98 16.22 -10.80
N GLY A 62 -3.06 16.74 -9.99
CA GLY A 62 -2.01 17.67 -10.41
C GLY A 62 -2.48 19.13 -10.34
N GLU A 63 -1.57 20.06 -10.63
CA GLU A 63 -1.86 21.50 -10.50
C GLU A 63 -2.97 22.00 -11.43
N THR A 64 -3.15 21.35 -12.57
CA THR A 64 -4.08 21.76 -13.64
C THR A 64 -5.21 20.75 -13.88
N ASP A 65 -5.33 19.72 -13.03
CA ASP A 65 -6.25 18.60 -13.24
C ASP A 65 -6.13 18.00 -14.66
N SER A 66 -4.89 17.98 -15.17
CA SER A 66 -4.56 17.43 -16.48
C SER A 66 -4.47 15.90 -16.43
N VAL A 67 -3.99 15.34 -15.32
CA VAL A 67 -4.00 13.90 -15.05
C VAL A 67 -5.38 13.51 -14.55
N GLN A 68 -5.98 12.48 -15.13
CA GLN A 68 -7.27 11.91 -14.74
C GLN A 68 -7.03 10.48 -14.27
N LEU A 69 -7.22 10.23 -12.98
CA LEU A 69 -7.14 8.89 -12.42
C LEU A 69 -8.53 8.25 -12.40
N PHE A 70 -8.65 7.09 -13.03
CA PHE A 70 -9.86 6.29 -13.05
C PHE A 70 -9.94 5.39 -11.82
N TYR A 71 -11.15 5.23 -11.29
CA TYR A 71 -11.40 4.35 -10.16
C TYR A 71 -12.64 3.47 -10.37
N TYR A 72 -12.62 2.35 -9.64
CA TYR A 72 -13.76 1.47 -9.41
C TYR A 72 -14.01 1.46 -7.91
N PHE A 73 -15.18 1.91 -7.48
CA PHE A 73 -15.58 1.89 -6.08
C PHE A 73 -16.68 0.87 -5.87
N VAL A 74 -16.46 -0.05 -4.92
CA VAL A 74 -17.47 -1.03 -4.51
C VAL A 74 -17.79 -0.82 -3.04
N LYS A 75 -19.07 -0.57 -2.74
CA LYS A 75 -19.53 -0.41 -1.37
C LYS A 75 -19.54 -1.75 -0.65
N SER A 76 -19.32 -1.72 0.66
CA SER A 76 -19.49 -2.90 1.50
C SER A 76 -20.91 -3.47 1.35
N GLN A 77 -21.02 -4.78 1.24
CA GLN A 77 -22.30 -5.48 1.18
C GLN A 77 -22.94 -5.65 2.57
N ARG A 78 -22.20 -5.34 3.66
CA ARG A 78 -22.69 -5.43 5.05
C ARG A 78 -23.20 -4.08 5.57
N SER A 79 -22.32 -3.11 5.82
CA SER A 79 -22.70 -1.81 6.35
C SER A 79 -21.72 -0.72 5.90
N PRO A 80 -21.91 -0.13 4.70
CA PRO A 80 -20.99 0.86 4.11
C PRO A 80 -20.57 2.01 5.02
N SER A 81 -21.46 2.52 5.87
CA SER A 81 -21.19 3.64 6.78
C SER A 81 -20.37 3.29 8.02
N LEU A 82 -20.21 2.00 8.33
CA LEU A 82 -19.46 1.52 9.50
C LEU A 82 -18.22 0.72 9.10
N ASP A 83 -18.29 0.08 7.95
CA ASP A 83 -17.22 -0.79 7.45
C ASP A 83 -16.02 0.02 6.95
N PRO A 84 -14.78 -0.48 7.11
CA PRO A 84 -13.59 0.25 6.68
C PRO A 84 -13.60 0.67 5.20
N LEU A 85 -12.92 1.78 4.91
CA LEU A 85 -12.60 2.24 3.56
C LEU A 85 -11.18 1.81 3.18
N ILE A 86 -11.05 1.13 2.05
CA ILE A 86 -9.78 0.62 1.55
C ILE A 86 -9.46 1.34 0.24
N LEU A 87 -8.27 1.94 0.17
CA LEU A 87 -7.68 2.37 -1.10
C LEU A 87 -6.76 1.25 -1.62
N TRP A 88 -7.09 0.62 -2.75
CA TRP A 88 -6.32 -0.47 -3.34
C TRP A 88 -5.46 0.01 -4.50
N LEU A 89 -4.15 -0.27 -4.43
CA LEU A 89 -3.14 0.16 -5.37
C LEU A 89 -2.35 -1.04 -5.90
N ALA A 90 -2.58 -1.39 -7.17
CA ALA A 90 -1.84 -2.46 -7.81
C ALA A 90 -0.37 -2.08 -8.06
N GLY A 91 0.51 -3.08 -8.13
CA GLY A 91 1.95 -2.89 -8.35
C GLY A 91 2.38 -2.67 -9.81
N GLY A 92 3.45 -3.36 -10.23
CA GLY A 92 4.05 -3.24 -11.56
C GLY A 92 5.46 -2.63 -11.53
N PRO A 93 5.63 -1.29 -11.71
CA PRO A 93 4.62 -0.22 -11.78
C PRO A 93 3.76 -0.25 -13.05
N GLY A 94 2.54 0.30 -12.99
CA GLY A 94 1.66 0.45 -14.14
C GLY A 94 0.65 -0.69 -14.35
N CYS A 95 0.51 -1.59 -13.38
CA CYS A 95 -0.54 -2.61 -13.42
C CYS A 95 -1.90 -2.01 -13.07
N SER A 96 -2.93 -2.34 -13.85
CA SER A 96 -4.29 -1.88 -13.57
C SER A 96 -4.85 -2.53 -12.29
N ALA A 97 -5.63 -1.74 -11.54
CA ALA A 97 -6.36 -2.23 -10.37
C ALA A 97 -7.47 -3.23 -10.73
N LEU A 98 -7.76 -3.41 -12.03
CA LEU A 98 -8.59 -4.52 -12.51
C LEU A 98 -8.05 -5.90 -12.13
N LEU A 99 -6.72 -6.02 -11.96
CA LEU A 99 -6.14 -7.27 -11.46
C LEU A 99 -6.71 -7.58 -10.07
N ALA A 100 -6.62 -6.63 -9.15
CA ALA A 100 -7.17 -6.78 -7.81
C ALA A 100 -8.68 -6.95 -7.80
N PHE A 101 -9.38 -6.24 -8.68
CA PHE A 101 -10.83 -6.31 -8.81
C PHE A 101 -11.32 -7.71 -9.22
N PHE A 102 -10.69 -8.36 -10.21
CA PHE A 102 -11.16 -9.64 -10.73
C PHE A 102 -10.50 -10.87 -10.12
N TYR A 103 -9.29 -10.73 -9.57
CA TYR A 103 -8.45 -11.86 -9.18
C TYR A 103 -8.12 -11.92 -7.70
N GLU A 104 -8.34 -10.83 -6.97
CA GLU A 104 -7.95 -10.75 -5.58
C GLU A 104 -9.18 -10.55 -4.69
N SER A 105 -9.56 -9.29 -4.46
CA SER A 105 -10.50 -8.90 -3.42
C SER A 105 -11.86 -8.47 -3.95
N GLY A 106 -11.99 -8.16 -5.24
CA GLY A 106 -13.22 -7.61 -5.79
C GLY A 106 -14.37 -8.62 -5.94
N PRO A 107 -15.58 -8.13 -6.26
CA PRO A 107 -16.83 -8.89 -6.17
C PRO A 107 -17.09 -9.83 -7.36
N LEU A 108 -16.28 -9.77 -8.42
CA LEU A 108 -16.47 -10.52 -9.65
C LEU A 108 -15.21 -11.30 -10.02
N SER A 109 -15.39 -12.36 -10.80
CA SER A 109 -14.31 -13.13 -11.41
C SER A 109 -14.71 -13.59 -12.80
N PHE A 110 -13.72 -13.87 -13.65
CA PHE A 110 -13.96 -14.43 -14.97
C PHE A 110 -14.34 -15.92 -14.91
N ILE A 111 -15.21 -16.33 -15.83
CA ILE A 111 -15.49 -17.74 -16.11
C ILE A 111 -14.56 -18.19 -17.24
N TYR A 112 -13.64 -19.10 -16.93
CA TYR A 112 -12.65 -19.60 -17.88
C TYR A 112 -13.11 -20.84 -18.66
N ASP A 113 -13.97 -21.65 -18.05
CA ASP A 113 -14.43 -22.91 -18.63
C ASP A 113 -15.18 -22.65 -19.95
N GLY A 114 -14.64 -23.19 -21.05
CA GLY A 114 -15.23 -23.01 -22.38
C GLY A 114 -14.99 -21.63 -23.02
N TYR A 115 -14.03 -20.84 -22.53
CA TYR A 115 -13.67 -19.57 -23.17
C TYR A 115 -13.23 -19.77 -24.63
N ASN A 116 -13.90 -19.06 -25.54
CA ASN A 116 -13.74 -19.22 -26.99
C ASN A 116 -13.07 -17.99 -27.66
N GLY A 117 -12.63 -17.01 -26.86
CA GLY A 117 -12.05 -15.75 -27.36
C GLY A 117 -13.04 -14.59 -27.53
N SER A 118 -14.33 -14.76 -27.21
CA SER A 118 -15.31 -13.67 -27.21
C SER A 118 -15.20 -12.79 -25.95
N LEU A 119 -16.14 -11.86 -25.75
CA LEU A 119 -16.29 -11.16 -24.46
C LEU A 119 -16.41 -12.21 -23.32
N PRO A 120 -15.55 -12.16 -22.28
CA PRO A 120 -15.61 -13.11 -21.16
C PRO A 120 -16.92 -12.99 -20.36
N SER A 121 -17.42 -14.13 -19.87
CA SER A 121 -18.50 -14.14 -18.89
C SER A 121 -17.97 -13.91 -17.47
N LEU A 122 -18.80 -13.29 -16.64
CA LEU A 122 -18.51 -12.90 -15.27
C LEU A 122 -19.39 -13.69 -14.31
N ARG A 123 -18.83 -14.04 -13.14
CA ARG A 123 -19.58 -14.60 -12.00
C ARG A 123 -19.20 -13.87 -10.72
N LEU A 124 -20.06 -13.97 -9.71
CA LEU A 124 -19.74 -13.47 -8.38
C LEU A 124 -18.53 -14.19 -7.81
N ASN A 125 -17.66 -13.42 -7.16
CA ASN A 125 -16.56 -13.95 -6.37
C ASN A 125 -17.07 -14.26 -4.94
N PRO A 126 -17.16 -15.55 -4.53
CA PRO A 126 -17.62 -15.91 -3.20
C PRO A 126 -16.64 -15.50 -2.09
N TYR A 127 -15.40 -15.12 -2.43
CA TYR A 127 -14.34 -14.73 -1.49
C TYR A 127 -14.01 -13.24 -1.58
N THR A 128 -14.94 -12.42 -2.08
CA THR A 128 -14.75 -10.98 -2.14
C THR A 128 -14.63 -10.35 -0.75
N TRP A 129 -13.69 -9.42 -0.61
CA TRP A 129 -13.50 -8.65 0.61
C TRP A 129 -14.56 -7.54 0.75
N THR A 130 -15.23 -7.19 -0.35
CA THR A 130 -16.34 -6.22 -0.35
C THR A 130 -17.58 -6.71 0.40
N LYS A 131 -17.57 -7.93 0.95
CA LYS A 131 -18.58 -8.38 1.91
C LYS A 131 -18.64 -7.47 3.15
N ALA A 132 -17.49 -6.95 3.58
CA ALA A 132 -17.36 -6.22 4.85
C ALA A 132 -16.45 -4.99 4.74
N LEU A 133 -16.05 -4.60 3.53
CA LEU A 133 -15.16 -3.47 3.26
C LEU A 133 -15.70 -2.63 2.11
N ASN A 134 -15.54 -1.32 2.19
CA ASN A 134 -15.68 -0.41 1.06
C ASN A 134 -14.31 -0.32 0.36
N ILE A 135 -14.23 -0.59 -0.94
CA ILE A 135 -12.93 -0.66 -1.64
C ILE A 135 -12.92 0.24 -2.87
N ILE A 136 -11.95 1.14 -2.92
CA ILE A 136 -11.61 1.99 -4.07
C ILE A 136 -10.40 1.37 -4.78
N TYR A 137 -10.60 0.82 -5.96
CA TYR A 137 -9.55 0.33 -6.85
C TYR A 137 -9.13 1.47 -7.77
N VAL A 138 -7.87 1.89 -7.73
CA VAL A 138 -7.40 3.05 -8.52
C VAL A 138 -6.37 2.63 -9.55
N ASP A 139 -6.64 2.95 -10.81
CA ASP A 139 -5.66 2.78 -11.87
C ASP A 139 -4.58 3.87 -11.76
N GLN A 140 -3.40 3.52 -11.27
CA GLN A 140 -2.27 4.43 -11.11
C GLN A 140 -0.95 3.71 -11.37
N PRO A 141 0.10 4.43 -11.85
CA PRO A 141 0.17 5.86 -12.16
C PRO A 141 -0.57 6.23 -13.45
N VAL A 142 -0.50 7.50 -13.85
CA VAL A 142 -1.06 8.00 -15.12
C VAL A 142 -0.66 7.13 -16.32
N GLY A 143 -1.63 6.80 -17.19
CA GLY A 143 -1.45 5.87 -18.31
C GLY A 143 -1.77 4.40 -17.97
N THR A 144 -1.99 4.08 -16.70
CA THR A 144 -2.41 2.75 -16.24
C THR A 144 -3.89 2.55 -16.48
N GLY A 145 -4.29 1.38 -16.99
CA GLY A 145 -5.70 1.03 -17.18
C GLY A 145 -6.46 2.09 -17.97
N PHE A 146 -7.47 2.69 -17.34
CA PHE A 146 -8.23 3.79 -17.96
C PHE A 146 -7.74 5.19 -17.58
N SER A 147 -6.74 5.33 -16.70
CA SER A 147 -6.17 6.61 -16.31
C SER A 147 -5.32 7.23 -17.41
N TYR A 148 -5.42 8.54 -17.60
CA TYR A 148 -4.75 9.25 -18.69
C TYR A 148 -4.39 10.68 -18.31
N SER A 149 -3.56 11.34 -19.14
CA SER A 149 -3.32 12.78 -19.06
C SER A 149 -3.84 13.48 -20.30
N LYS A 150 -4.41 14.67 -20.10
CA LYS A 150 -4.84 15.61 -21.15
C LYS A 150 -3.66 16.30 -21.84
N THR A 151 -2.48 16.27 -21.23
CA THR A 151 -1.25 16.89 -21.76
C THR A 151 -0.08 15.90 -21.77
N GLN A 152 0.91 16.14 -22.65
CA GLN A 152 2.09 15.27 -22.75
C GLN A 152 2.95 15.34 -21.50
N GLU A 153 3.05 16.52 -20.88
CA GLU A 153 3.82 16.78 -19.67
C GLU A 153 3.30 15.95 -18.48
N GLY A 154 2.00 15.70 -18.42
CA GLY A 154 1.41 14.86 -17.37
C GLY A 154 1.88 13.41 -17.41
N TYR A 155 2.32 12.90 -18.58
CA TYR A 155 2.95 11.57 -18.67
C TYR A 155 4.45 11.61 -18.34
N ALA A 156 5.14 12.71 -18.66
CA ALA A 156 6.60 12.82 -18.59
C ALA A 156 7.14 12.90 -17.15
N ASN A 157 6.32 13.31 -16.18
CA ASN A 157 6.73 13.53 -14.78
C ASN A 157 6.26 12.43 -13.82
N SER A 158 6.24 11.16 -14.26
CA SER A 158 5.77 10.04 -13.44
C SER A 158 6.92 9.33 -12.71
N ASP A 159 7.34 9.87 -11.57
CA ASP A 159 8.20 9.16 -10.60
C ASP A 159 7.42 8.72 -9.35
N ASP A 160 8.07 7.98 -8.44
CA ASP A 160 7.42 7.43 -7.24
C ASP A 160 6.87 8.54 -6.33
N THR A 161 7.59 9.65 -6.18
CA THR A 161 7.18 10.78 -5.32
C THR A 161 5.97 11.50 -5.91
N THR A 162 5.99 11.75 -7.22
CA THR A 162 4.89 12.37 -7.94
C THR A 162 3.67 11.46 -7.93
N SER A 163 3.85 10.16 -8.12
CA SER A 163 2.76 9.17 -8.05
C SER A 163 2.11 9.16 -6.68
N ALA A 164 2.88 9.12 -5.59
CA ALA A 164 2.36 9.22 -4.23
C ALA A 164 1.59 10.55 -3.99
N GLN A 165 2.12 11.67 -4.48
CA GLN A 165 1.46 12.97 -4.37
C GLN A 165 0.12 13.02 -5.14
N LEU A 166 0.07 12.45 -6.34
CA LEU A 166 -1.15 12.37 -7.15
C LEU A 166 -2.20 11.46 -6.52
N ILE A 167 -1.80 10.33 -5.94
CA ILE A 167 -2.69 9.42 -5.18
C ILE A 167 -3.25 10.12 -3.94
N TYR A 168 -2.42 10.88 -3.21
CA TYR A 168 -2.89 11.68 -2.07
C TYR A 168 -3.91 12.74 -2.49
N GLN A 169 -3.67 13.44 -3.60
CA GLN A 169 -4.63 14.40 -4.16
C GLN A 169 -5.93 13.72 -4.61
N PHE A 170 -5.82 12.56 -5.26
CA PHE A 170 -6.97 11.73 -5.64
C PHE A 170 -7.84 11.44 -4.43
N LEU A 171 -7.25 10.86 -3.39
CA LEU A 171 -7.97 10.44 -2.19
C LEU A 171 -8.67 11.63 -1.52
N ARG A 172 -7.96 12.76 -1.39
CA ARG A 172 -8.55 13.97 -0.80
C ARG A 172 -9.74 14.48 -1.59
N LYS A 173 -9.64 14.55 -2.92
CA LYS A 173 -10.74 15.02 -3.78
C LYS A 173 -11.89 14.02 -3.76
N TRP A 174 -11.61 12.73 -3.81
CA TRP A 174 -12.63 11.68 -3.72
C TRP A 174 -13.41 11.77 -2.40
N LEU A 175 -12.74 11.98 -1.26
CA LEU A 175 -13.40 12.17 0.04
C LEU A 175 -14.20 13.47 0.16
N LEU A 176 -13.85 14.51 -0.59
CA LEU A 176 -14.67 15.74 -0.67
C LEU A 176 -15.98 15.48 -1.44
N GLU A 177 -15.96 14.60 -2.43
CA GLU A 177 -17.15 14.18 -3.18
C GLU A 177 -17.97 13.11 -2.43
N HIS A 178 -17.34 12.37 -1.51
CA HIS A 178 -17.95 11.28 -0.73
C HIS A 178 -17.79 11.50 0.79
N PRO A 179 -18.35 12.58 1.34
CA PRO A 179 -18.14 12.96 2.73
C PRO A 179 -18.63 11.93 3.75
N GLU A 180 -19.54 11.03 3.36
CA GLU A 180 -20.03 9.95 4.21
C GLU A 180 -18.96 8.92 4.61
N TYR A 181 -17.83 8.83 3.90
CA TYR A 181 -16.73 7.92 4.24
C TYR A 181 -15.61 8.56 5.05
N ILE A 182 -15.67 9.87 5.35
CA ILE A 182 -14.63 10.58 6.11
C ILE A 182 -14.45 9.99 7.52
N SER A 183 -15.55 9.51 8.12
CA SER A 183 -15.53 8.89 9.45
C SER A 183 -15.14 7.42 9.46
N ASN A 184 -15.07 6.76 8.30
CA ASN A 184 -14.76 5.35 8.23
C ASN A 184 -13.28 5.13 8.57
N GLN A 185 -13.01 4.01 9.26
CA GLN A 185 -11.63 3.55 9.44
C GLN A 185 -11.00 3.35 8.06
N MET A 186 -9.90 4.02 7.77
CA MET A 186 -9.25 3.95 6.46
C MET A 186 -7.98 3.10 6.50
N TYR A 187 -7.80 2.28 5.46
CA TYR A 187 -6.55 1.59 5.17
C TYR A 187 -6.15 1.84 3.71
N VAL A 188 -4.85 1.82 3.43
CA VAL A 188 -4.35 1.65 2.06
C VAL A 188 -3.85 0.22 1.94
N ASN A 189 -4.09 -0.38 0.78
CA ASN A 189 -3.69 -1.73 0.44
C ASN A 189 -3.03 -1.73 -0.93
N GLY A 190 -2.20 -2.72 -1.18
CA GLY A 190 -1.59 -2.91 -2.48
C GLY A 190 -0.72 -4.15 -2.54
N ASP A 191 -0.22 -4.45 -3.72
CA ASP A 191 0.68 -5.56 -3.97
C ASP A 191 2.00 -5.12 -4.63
N SER A 192 3.04 -5.94 -4.50
CA SER A 192 4.27 -5.84 -5.30
C SER A 192 4.94 -4.45 -5.18
N TYR A 193 5.14 -3.75 -6.31
CA TYR A 193 5.76 -2.42 -6.36
C TYR A 193 5.02 -1.35 -5.56
N SER A 194 3.73 -1.54 -5.22
CA SER A 194 3.00 -0.60 -4.37
C SER A 194 3.63 -0.47 -2.97
N GLY A 195 4.41 -1.45 -2.51
CA GLY A 195 5.21 -1.36 -1.28
C GLY A 195 6.24 -0.22 -1.29
N VAL A 196 6.66 0.26 -2.46
CA VAL A 196 7.51 1.45 -2.61
C VAL A 196 6.70 2.74 -2.44
N ILE A 197 5.48 2.77 -2.99
CA ILE A 197 4.59 3.94 -2.94
C ILE A 197 3.94 4.11 -1.56
N VAL A 198 3.77 3.01 -0.82
CA VAL A 198 2.92 2.93 0.38
C VAL A 198 3.65 2.18 1.52
N PRO A 199 4.60 2.82 2.23
CA PRO A 199 5.52 2.07 3.10
C PRO A 199 5.01 1.73 4.52
N LEU A 200 4.04 2.44 5.14
CA LEU A 200 3.61 2.23 6.55
C LEU A 200 2.11 2.50 6.86
N GLY A 201 1.37 1.47 7.36
CA GLY A 201 -0.03 1.55 7.83
C GLY A 201 -1.09 0.75 7.09
N TYR A 202 -0.72 -0.42 6.58
CA TYR A 202 -1.31 -0.99 5.37
C TYR A 202 -1.36 -2.51 5.38
N VAL A 203 -2.28 -3.09 4.60
CA VAL A 203 -2.14 -4.48 4.15
C VAL A 203 -1.32 -4.45 2.88
N LEU A 204 -0.29 -5.29 2.72
CA LEU A 204 0.49 -5.37 1.49
C LEU A 204 0.73 -6.81 1.06
N GLY A 205 0.37 -7.14 -0.18
CA GLY A 205 0.61 -8.43 -0.82
C GLY A 205 1.99 -8.49 -1.48
N SER A 206 2.89 -9.36 -1.02
CA SER A 206 4.25 -9.51 -1.58
C SER A 206 4.95 -8.17 -1.85
N PRO A 207 5.03 -7.24 -0.86
CA PRO A 207 5.53 -5.90 -1.10
C PRO A 207 7.01 -5.90 -1.41
N LYS A 208 7.40 -5.20 -2.48
CA LYS A 208 8.79 -4.83 -2.69
C LYS A 208 9.17 -3.79 -1.65
N THR A 209 10.03 -4.17 -0.70
CA THR A 209 10.43 -3.31 0.43
C THR A 209 11.85 -2.79 0.28
N ASP A 210 12.75 -3.58 -0.32
CA ASP A 210 14.14 -3.20 -0.51
C ASP A 210 14.69 -3.89 -1.77
N THR A 211 15.00 -3.09 -2.80
CA THR A 211 15.43 -3.63 -4.10
C THR A 211 16.67 -4.53 -4.00
N PHE A 212 17.57 -4.27 -3.06
CA PHE A 212 18.78 -5.07 -2.87
C PHE A 212 18.44 -6.42 -2.21
N VAL A 213 17.72 -6.38 -1.08
CA VAL A 213 17.33 -7.60 -0.34
C VAL A 213 16.42 -8.48 -1.19
N ASP A 214 15.40 -7.88 -1.81
CA ASP A 214 14.43 -8.57 -2.66
C ASP A 214 15.12 -9.28 -3.83
N SER A 215 16.09 -8.63 -4.49
CA SER A 215 16.79 -9.21 -5.64
C SER A 215 17.78 -10.32 -5.25
N ASN A 216 18.58 -10.09 -4.20
CA ASN A 216 19.62 -11.05 -3.80
C ASN A 216 19.03 -12.30 -3.13
N SER A 217 17.89 -12.17 -2.44
CA SER A 217 17.23 -13.31 -1.81
C SER A 217 16.74 -14.37 -2.81
N ARG A 218 16.45 -14.00 -4.07
CA ARG A 218 15.96 -14.92 -5.11
C ARG A 218 16.88 -16.09 -5.34
N LEU A 219 18.19 -15.86 -5.27
CA LEU A 219 19.20 -16.90 -5.45
C LEU A 219 19.18 -17.91 -4.31
N SER A 220 19.17 -17.43 -3.06
CA SER A 220 19.02 -18.25 -1.86
C SER A 220 17.70 -19.02 -1.87
N PHE A 221 16.61 -18.35 -2.27
CA PHE A 221 15.30 -18.96 -2.40
C PHE A 221 15.26 -20.09 -3.43
N ALA A 222 15.81 -19.87 -4.63
CA ALA A 222 15.90 -20.87 -5.68
C ALA A 222 16.72 -22.10 -5.25
N ASN A 223 17.84 -21.90 -4.55
CA ASN A 223 18.63 -23.02 -4.01
C ASN A 223 17.86 -23.81 -2.95
N ARG A 224 17.18 -23.12 -2.01
CA ARG A 224 16.37 -23.77 -0.96
C ARG A 224 15.19 -24.57 -1.50
N LEU A 225 14.65 -24.18 -2.65
CA LEU A 225 13.62 -24.93 -3.38
C LEU A 225 14.19 -26.04 -4.27
N GLY A 226 15.52 -26.21 -4.33
CA GLY A 226 16.18 -27.20 -5.17
C GLY A 226 16.13 -26.89 -6.67
N LEU A 227 15.83 -25.64 -7.06
CA LEU A 227 15.76 -25.21 -8.46
C LEU A 227 17.15 -25.03 -9.08
N ILE A 228 18.16 -24.76 -8.25
CA ILE A 228 19.56 -24.67 -8.67
C ILE A 228 20.43 -25.61 -7.82
N PRO A 229 21.41 -26.30 -8.42
CA PRO A 229 22.36 -27.13 -7.69
C PRO A 229 23.20 -26.31 -6.70
N ASP A 230 23.62 -26.94 -5.60
CA ASP A 230 24.48 -26.31 -4.59
C ASP A 230 25.79 -25.78 -5.20
N GLU A 231 26.38 -26.51 -6.15
CA GLU A 231 27.59 -26.08 -6.86
C GLU A 231 27.38 -24.75 -7.58
N LEU A 232 26.27 -24.60 -8.32
CA LEU A 232 25.94 -23.36 -9.01
C LEU A 232 25.64 -22.24 -8.03
N PHE A 233 24.90 -22.52 -6.97
CA PHE A 233 24.61 -21.56 -5.90
C PHE A 233 25.91 -21.04 -5.25
N LEU A 234 26.83 -21.93 -4.89
CA LEU A 234 28.11 -21.58 -4.29
C LEU A 234 28.97 -20.72 -5.21
N LEU A 235 28.90 -20.95 -6.53
CA LEU A 235 29.64 -20.15 -7.52
C LEU A 235 29.11 -18.72 -7.66
N ILE A 236 27.81 -18.51 -7.54
CA ILE A 236 27.19 -17.21 -7.87
C ILE A 236 26.68 -16.43 -6.65
N LYS A 237 26.63 -17.03 -5.45
CA LYS A 237 26.17 -16.35 -4.21
C LYS A 237 27.05 -15.18 -3.77
N GLU A 238 28.31 -15.16 -4.19
CA GLU A 238 29.25 -14.10 -3.84
C GLU A 238 29.20 -12.92 -4.83
N ILE A 239 28.43 -13.04 -5.92
CA ILE A 239 28.25 -11.97 -6.89
C ILE A 239 27.23 -10.97 -6.35
N ASN A 240 27.69 -9.76 -6.08
CA ASN A 240 26.82 -8.64 -5.76
C ASN A 240 26.16 -8.09 -7.04
N LEU A 241 24.84 -8.24 -7.15
CA LEU A 241 24.08 -7.86 -8.35
C LEU A 241 23.99 -6.34 -8.58
N GLN A 242 24.27 -5.50 -7.57
CA GLN A 242 24.32 -4.04 -7.73
C GLN A 242 25.71 -3.56 -8.14
N GLN A 243 26.75 -4.23 -7.67
CA GLN A 243 28.14 -3.91 -8.02
C GLN A 243 28.97 -5.19 -8.00
N VAL A 244 29.24 -5.76 -9.18
CA VAL A 244 29.91 -7.06 -9.35
C VAL A 244 31.32 -7.12 -8.77
N THR A 245 31.93 -5.97 -8.45
CA THR A 245 33.25 -5.87 -7.82
C THR A 245 33.19 -5.69 -6.31
N GLU A 246 32.01 -5.47 -5.72
CA GLU A 246 31.82 -5.43 -4.28
C GLU A 246 31.40 -6.82 -3.77
N PRO A 247 31.85 -7.23 -2.58
CA PRO A 247 31.41 -8.48 -1.98
C PRO A 247 29.96 -8.42 -1.53
N THR A 248 29.30 -9.59 -1.44
CA THR A 248 27.98 -9.72 -0.84
C THR A 248 28.08 -9.55 0.67
N CYS A 249 27.60 -8.42 1.17
CA CYS A 249 27.64 -8.09 2.59
C CYS A 249 26.33 -8.44 3.30
N GLY A 250 26.43 -8.98 4.52
CA GLY A 250 25.27 -9.15 5.39
C GLY A 250 24.78 -7.81 5.95
N PHE A 251 23.47 -7.68 6.12
CA PHE A 251 22.88 -6.51 6.79
C PHE A 251 23.15 -6.56 8.29
N ALA A 252 23.51 -5.43 8.87
CA ALA A 252 23.66 -5.32 10.31
C ALA A 252 22.29 -5.10 10.95
N SER A 253 21.85 -6.07 11.75
CA SER A 253 20.75 -5.89 12.69
C SER A 253 21.27 -5.12 13.91
N PRO A 254 20.53 -4.14 14.45
CA PRO A 254 20.94 -3.35 15.62
C PRO A 254 21.09 -4.15 16.92
N GLU A 255 20.67 -5.43 16.95
CA GLU A 255 20.81 -6.33 18.09
C GLU A 255 21.50 -7.64 17.65
N PRO A 256 22.72 -7.94 18.12
CA PRO A 256 23.30 -9.27 17.95
C PRO A 256 22.67 -10.21 18.99
N THR A 257 21.42 -10.60 18.79
CA THR A 257 20.85 -11.71 19.57
C THR A 257 21.39 -13.02 19.00
N GLU A 258 21.88 -13.90 19.88
CA GLU A 258 22.48 -15.22 19.57
C GLU A 258 21.64 -16.12 18.63
N ALA A 259 20.39 -15.75 18.37
CA ALA A 259 19.48 -16.41 17.42
C ALA A 259 19.90 -16.24 15.94
N THR A 260 20.64 -15.19 15.56
CA THR A 260 21.07 -14.96 14.17
C THR A 260 22.29 -15.79 13.75
N VAL A 261 23.04 -16.36 14.70
CA VAL A 261 24.33 -17.04 14.43
C VAL A 261 24.18 -18.55 14.21
N ASN A 262 22.97 -19.13 14.28
CA ASN A 262 22.82 -20.60 14.35
C ASN A 262 21.89 -21.24 13.30
N TRP A 263 21.70 -20.60 12.14
CA TRP A 263 20.93 -21.22 11.05
C TRP A 263 21.73 -22.22 10.20
N GLU A 264 23.06 -22.31 10.36
CA GLU A 264 23.92 -23.28 9.64
C GLU A 264 23.95 -24.70 10.25
N ARG A 265 23.19 -25.00 11.32
CA ARG A 265 23.28 -26.29 12.03
C ARG A 265 22.12 -27.27 11.81
N ARG A 266 21.68 -27.50 10.57
CA ARG A 266 20.90 -28.73 10.26
C ARG A 266 21.28 -29.40 8.95
N ARG A 267 22.01 -30.53 9.12
CA ARG A 267 22.24 -31.71 8.23
C ARG A 267 22.83 -31.37 6.86
N SER A 268 24.13 -31.56 6.62
CA SER A 268 24.71 -32.90 6.39
C SER A 268 26.23 -32.94 6.69
N LEU A 269 26.78 -34.17 6.74
CA LEU A 269 28.09 -34.57 7.24
C LEU A 269 29.30 -33.80 6.67
N ARG A 270 30.28 -33.55 7.55
CA ARG A 270 31.63 -33.09 7.21
C ARG A 270 32.31 -34.07 6.26
N GLU A 271 32.91 -33.52 5.20
CA GLU A 271 34.15 -34.05 4.64
C GLU A 271 35.17 -32.92 4.55
N LYS A 272 36.40 -33.22 4.96
CA LYS A 272 37.50 -32.25 5.07
C LYS A 272 37.96 -31.84 3.67
N THR A 273 37.86 -30.55 3.36
CA THR A 273 38.78 -29.93 2.41
C THR A 273 39.48 -28.80 3.14
N GLN A 274 40.68 -29.15 3.62
CA GLN A 274 41.70 -28.17 4.00
C GLN A 274 41.99 -27.32 2.75
N ASP A 275 42.11 -26.02 2.95
CA ASP A 275 42.57 -25.02 1.97
C ASP A 275 41.55 -24.51 0.94
N LEU A 276 40.66 -23.62 1.38
CA LEU A 276 40.20 -22.49 0.58
C LEU A 276 39.99 -21.27 1.50
N LEU A 277 41.03 -20.44 1.54
CA LEU A 277 41.02 -19.00 1.81
C LEU A 277 40.48 -18.52 3.17
N LEU A 278 41.42 -18.47 4.11
CA LEU A 278 41.76 -17.28 4.90
C LEU A 278 40.63 -16.26 5.15
N SER A 279 40.16 -16.28 6.40
CA SER A 279 39.85 -15.10 7.22
C SER A 279 39.01 -13.99 6.57
N HIS A 280 37.70 -14.01 6.85
CA HIS A 280 37.03 -12.77 7.22
C HIS A 280 36.46 -12.92 8.63
N ASN A 281 36.89 -12.02 9.51
CA ASN A 281 36.52 -11.95 10.91
C ASN A 281 35.00 -12.05 11.07
N LYS A 282 34.59 -12.78 12.10
CA LYS A 282 33.21 -12.82 12.60
C LYS A 282 32.74 -11.50 13.24
N ASP A 283 33.50 -10.43 13.07
CA ASP A 283 33.18 -9.10 13.55
C ASP A 283 33.42 -8.12 12.41
N GLN A 284 32.43 -7.24 12.19
CA GLN A 284 32.47 -5.99 11.41
C GLN A 284 31.99 -6.05 9.95
N ALA A 285 30.68 -5.90 9.75
CA ALA A 285 30.08 -5.48 8.48
C ALA A 285 30.30 -3.98 8.17
N TYR A 286 31.08 -3.25 8.99
CA TYR A 286 31.27 -1.78 8.90
C TYR A 286 31.99 -1.31 7.62
N TRP A 287 32.75 -2.19 6.96
CA TRP A 287 33.50 -1.85 5.74
C TRP A 287 32.64 -1.94 4.48
N CYS A 288 31.43 -2.50 4.58
CA CYS A 288 30.51 -2.63 3.47
C CYS A 288 29.82 -1.30 3.16
N ARG A 289 29.72 -0.95 1.88
CA ARG A 289 29.05 0.29 1.45
C ARG A 289 27.57 0.31 1.86
N SER A 290 26.90 -0.85 1.83
CA SER A 290 25.52 -1.01 2.31
C SER A 290 25.34 -0.66 3.80
N TYR A 291 26.40 -0.75 4.62
CA TYR A 291 26.36 -0.39 6.04
C TYR A 291 26.02 1.10 6.27
N GLN A 292 26.28 1.96 5.28
CA GLN A 292 25.87 3.37 5.33
C GLN A 292 24.36 3.54 5.45
N GLN A 293 23.57 2.64 4.84
CA GLN A 293 22.11 2.65 4.95
C GLN A 293 21.65 2.27 6.36
N VAL A 294 22.33 1.31 7.00
CA VAL A 294 22.06 0.93 8.40
C VAL A 294 22.33 2.10 9.34
N LEU A 295 23.46 2.78 9.17
CA LEU A 295 23.80 3.96 9.97
C LEU A 295 22.77 5.09 9.80
N ALA A 296 22.33 5.35 8.56
CA ALA A 296 21.28 6.32 8.28
C ALA A 296 19.95 5.91 8.94
N GLY A 297 19.60 4.62 8.90
CA GLY A 297 18.42 4.07 9.57
C GLY A 297 18.47 4.23 11.08
N ILE A 298 19.57 3.88 11.74
CA ILE A 298 19.76 4.05 13.18
C ILE A 298 19.66 5.54 13.55
N TRP A 299 20.33 6.41 12.80
CA TRP A 299 20.31 7.85 13.03
C TRP A 299 18.90 8.44 12.87
N ALA A 300 18.19 8.11 11.79
CA ALA A 300 16.85 8.64 11.52
C ALA A 300 15.78 8.13 12.50
N ASN A 301 16.00 6.98 13.13
CA ASN A 301 15.08 6.39 14.12
C ASN A 301 15.38 6.79 15.57
N ASP A 302 16.47 7.53 15.82
CA ASP A 302 16.74 8.09 17.14
C ASP A 302 15.71 9.20 17.50
N LYS A 303 15.11 9.12 18.70
CA LYS A 303 14.07 10.07 19.13
C LYS A 303 14.57 11.50 19.23
N THR A 304 15.84 11.71 19.58
CA THR A 304 16.43 13.06 19.64
C THR A 304 16.68 13.61 18.24
N VAL A 305 17.07 12.77 17.28
CA VAL A 305 17.17 13.15 15.87
C VAL A 305 15.80 13.48 15.31
N GLN A 306 14.79 12.65 15.55
CA GLN A 306 13.40 12.91 15.13
C GLN A 306 12.88 14.23 15.72
N ALA A 307 13.14 14.50 17.00
CA ALA A 307 12.79 15.75 17.65
C ALA A 307 13.54 16.95 17.02
N ALA A 308 14.85 16.81 16.77
CA ALA A 308 15.67 17.84 16.13
C ALA A 308 15.21 18.16 14.69
N LEU A 309 14.69 17.16 13.98
CA LEU A 309 14.13 17.28 12.64
C LEU A 309 12.64 17.67 12.62
N ASN A 310 12.01 17.86 13.79
CA ASN A 310 10.58 18.12 13.95
C ASN A 310 9.68 17.06 13.27
N VAL A 311 10.08 15.79 13.33
CA VAL A 311 9.29 14.65 12.83
C VAL A 311 8.06 14.49 13.72
N ARG A 312 6.88 14.44 13.11
CA ARG A 312 5.60 14.26 13.83
C ARG A 312 5.44 12.79 14.22
N GLU A 313 4.98 12.53 15.44
CA GLU A 313 4.55 11.19 15.82
C GLU A 313 3.26 10.83 15.09
N VAL A 314 3.28 9.67 14.43
CA VAL A 314 2.10 9.07 13.82
C VAL A 314 1.40 8.26 14.92
N GLY A 315 0.06 8.29 14.95
CA GLY A 315 -0.72 7.53 15.92
C GLY A 315 -0.61 6.01 15.75
N LYS A 316 -1.55 5.25 16.31
CA LYS A 316 -1.59 3.79 16.14
C LYS A 316 -1.67 3.43 14.64
N VAL A 317 -0.69 2.66 14.17
CA VAL A 317 -0.56 2.21 12.79
C VAL A 317 -0.46 0.70 12.79
N LEU A 318 -1.34 0.03 12.04
CA LEU A 318 -1.35 -1.42 11.86
C LEU A 318 -0.88 -1.73 10.44
N THR A 319 0.08 -2.64 10.32
CA THR A 319 0.58 -3.11 9.03
C THR A 319 0.51 -4.64 8.97
N GLN A 320 0.08 -5.20 7.84
CA GLN A 320 0.17 -6.63 7.58
C GLN A 320 0.84 -6.88 6.22
N PHE A 321 1.86 -7.73 6.20
CA PHE A 321 2.47 -8.21 4.97
C PHE A 321 1.99 -9.63 4.69
N ILE A 322 1.42 -9.85 3.52
CA ILE A 322 0.88 -11.12 3.06
C ILE A 322 1.75 -11.61 1.91
N ILE A 323 2.45 -12.72 2.07
CA ILE A 323 3.38 -13.19 1.04
C ILE A 323 3.10 -14.64 0.69
N GLY A 324 2.93 -14.94 -0.59
CA GLY A 324 2.90 -16.32 -1.05
C GLY A 324 4.26 -17.00 -0.85
N ASP A 325 4.28 -18.18 -0.22
CA ASP A 325 5.54 -18.88 0.03
C ASP A 325 6.24 -19.45 -1.23
N HIS A 326 5.58 -19.39 -2.39
CA HIS A 326 6.12 -19.72 -3.71
C HIS A 326 6.40 -18.47 -4.58
N ASP A 327 6.34 -17.27 -4.02
CA ASP A 327 6.72 -16.05 -4.72
C ASP A 327 8.24 -15.95 -4.88
N MET A 328 8.72 -16.04 -6.13
CA MET A 328 10.13 -15.81 -6.46
C MET A 328 10.43 -14.35 -6.81
N SER A 329 9.41 -13.57 -7.17
CA SER A 329 9.58 -12.14 -7.52
C SER A 329 9.90 -11.33 -6.28
N VAL A 330 9.16 -11.57 -5.18
CA VAL A 330 9.40 -10.99 -3.85
C VAL A 330 9.38 -12.13 -2.82
N PRO A 331 10.50 -12.85 -2.62
CA PRO A 331 10.54 -13.98 -1.73
C PRO A 331 10.23 -13.59 -0.28
N HIS A 332 9.40 -14.37 0.41
CA HIS A 332 9.04 -14.14 1.81
C HIS A 332 10.27 -14.04 2.75
N ILE A 333 11.38 -14.69 2.39
CA ILE A 333 12.64 -14.58 3.13
C ILE A 333 13.24 -13.17 3.06
N ALA A 334 13.10 -12.45 1.93
CA ALA A 334 13.61 -11.09 1.78
C ALA A 334 12.85 -10.12 2.68
N THR A 335 11.52 -10.15 2.63
CA THR A 335 10.71 -9.26 3.47
C THR A 335 10.95 -9.53 4.95
N ARG A 336 11.14 -10.79 5.36
CA ARG A 336 11.49 -11.12 6.75
C ARG A 336 12.88 -10.60 7.14
N GLU A 337 13.88 -10.71 6.26
CA GLU A 337 15.20 -10.12 6.47
C GLU A 337 15.11 -8.59 6.60
N TRP A 338 14.30 -7.93 5.76
CA TRP A 338 14.06 -6.50 5.85
C TRP A 338 13.42 -6.10 7.19
N ILE A 339 12.38 -6.81 7.65
CA ILE A 339 11.74 -6.53 8.96
C ILE A 339 12.74 -6.61 10.11
N GLN A 340 13.70 -7.54 10.06
CA GLN A 340 14.73 -7.68 11.09
C GLN A 340 15.68 -6.47 11.18
N THR A 341 15.73 -5.62 10.15
CA THR A 341 16.50 -4.38 10.17
C THR A 341 15.78 -3.23 10.88
N LEU A 342 14.46 -3.33 11.07
CA LEU A 342 13.61 -2.26 11.62
C LEU A 342 13.66 -2.13 13.15
N ASN A 343 14.46 -2.96 13.83
CA ASN A 343 14.59 -2.99 15.29
C ASN A 343 13.26 -3.09 16.05
N LEU A 344 12.31 -3.86 15.51
CA LEU A 344 11.02 -4.09 16.15
C LEU A 344 11.15 -5.16 17.24
N THR A 345 10.36 -5.02 18.29
CA THR A 345 10.27 -6.06 19.34
C THR A 345 9.34 -7.18 18.89
N LEU A 346 9.69 -8.43 19.22
CA LEU A 346 8.84 -9.57 18.89
C LEU A 346 7.57 -9.53 19.75
N GLY A 347 6.40 -9.43 19.12
CA GLY A 347 5.09 -9.44 19.76
C GLY A 347 4.54 -10.87 19.92
N ASP A 348 4.62 -11.67 18.86
CA ASP A 348 4.24 -13.08 18.83
C ASP A 348 5.21 -13.86 17.93
N SER A 349 5.62 -15.04 18.39
CA SER A 349 6.66 -15.83 17.73
C SER A 349 6.15 -16.57 16.50
N TRP A 350 7.05 -16.83 15.53
CA TRP A 350 6.78 -17.67 14.35
C TRP A 350 5.94 -18.92 14.64
N ARG A 351 4.71 -18.94 14.12
CA ARG A 351 3.77 -20.03 14.31
C ARG A 351 2.90 -20.26 13.08
N ALA A 352 2.35 -21.47 12.96
CA ALA A 352 1.37 -21.77 11.93
C ALA A 352 0.05 -21.04 12.22
N TRP A 353 -0.62 -20.57 11.17
CA TRP A 353 -2.01 -20.16 11.21
C TRP A 353 -2.88 -21.13 10.39
N TYR A 354 -4.15 -21.23 10.78
CA TYR A 354 -5.03 -22.30 10.31
C TYR A 354 -6.29 -21.77 9.64
N HIS A 355 -6.72 -22.46 8.60
CA HIS A 355 -8.01 -22.29 7.96
C HIS A 355 -8.63 -23.66 7.71
N ASN A 356 -9.89 -23.86 8.11
CA ASN A 356 -10.61 -25.13 7.99
C ASN A 356 -9.82 -26.36 8.52
N GLY A 357 -9.10 -26.19 9.63
CA GLY A 357 -8.31 -27.26 10.26
C GLY A 357 -7.03 -27.65 9.50
N GLN A 358 -6.65 -26.91 8.46
CA GLN A 358 -5.41 -27.08 7.72
C GLN A 358 -4.46 -25.91 7.96
N VAL A 359 -3.14 -26.18 7.89
CA VAL A 359 -2.13 -25.12 7.92
C VAL A 359 -2.24 -24.30 6.65
N ALA A 360 -2.66 -23.05 6.79
CA ALA A 360 -2.81 -22.11 5.69
C ALA A 360 -1.54 -21.26 5.46
N GLY A 361 -0.65 -21.21 6.45
CA GLY A 361 0.67 -20.60 6.36
C GLY A 361 1.28 -20.36 7.73
N TYR A 362 2.17 -19.37 7.83
CA TYR A 362 2.83 -19.00 9.08
C TYR A 362 2.75 -17.50 9.34
N THR A 363 2.78 -17.10 10.59
CA THR A 363 2.69 -15.71 11.01
C THR A 363 3.69 -15.40 12.12
N GLU A 364 4.16 -14.16 12.17
CA GLU A 364 5.03 -13.59 13.21
C GLU A 364 4.64 -12.13 13.41
N GLU A 365 4.45 -11.69 14.65
CA GLU A 365 4.00 -10.33 14.98
C GLU A 365 5.16 -9.54 15.57
N TYR A 366 5.32 -8.29 15.13
CA TYR A 366 6.33 -7.35 15.59
C TYR A 366 5.69 -6.06 16.10
N LYS A 367 6.31 -5.43 17.10
CA LYS A 367 5.78 -4.24 17.79
C LYS A 367 6.83 -3.17 18.00
N LEU A 368 6.43 -1.92 17.88
CA LEU A 368 7.21 -0.75 18.28
C LEU A 368 6.27 0.35 18.79
N ASN A 369 6.20 0.54 20.11
CA ASN A 369 5.22 1.43 20.74
C ASN A 369 3.78 1.04 20.30
N ASP A 370 3.04 1.98 19.69
CA ASP A 370 1.69 1.76 19.16
C ASP A 370 1.66 1.19 17.73
N TYR A 371 2.83 0.87 17.14
CA TYR A 371 2.93 0.21 15.85
C TYR A 371 2.90 -1.31 15.99
N VAL A 372 2.08 -1.98 15.18
CA VAL A 372 2.05 -3.45 15.06
C VAL A 372 2.24 -3.82 13.59
N LEU A 373 3.15 -4.76 13.34
CA LEU A 373 3.41 -5.36 12.04
C LEU A 373 3.18 -6.87 12.12
N ASP A 374 2.20 -7.37 11.37
CA ASP A 374 1.97 -8.79 11.16
C ASP A 374 2.68 -9.25 9.88
N PHE A 375 3.66 -10.15 10.01
CA PHE A 375 4.25 -10.83 8.87
C PHE A 375 3.54 -12.17 8.66
N VAL A 376 2.94 -12.38 7.48
CA VAL A 376 2.14 -13.56 7.20
C VAL A 376 2.57 -14.20 5.87
N THR A 377 2.80 -15.51 5.89
CA THR A 377 2.95 -16.32 4.68
C THR A 377 1.65 -17.03 4.34
N VAL A 378 1.38 -17.21 3.05
CA VAL A 378 0.28 -18.01 2.51
C VAL A 378 0.87 -19.23 1.82
N LYS A 379 0.56 -20.41 2.35
CA LYS A 379 1.08 -21.69 1.88
C LYS A 379 0.57 -22.01 0.47
N ASN A 380 1.47 -22.35 -0.43
CA ASN A 380 1.23 -22.55 -1.86
C ASN A 380 0.69 -21.30 -2.56
N GLY A 381 0.90 -20.11 -2.00
CA GLY A 381 0.61 -18.83 -2.65
C GLY A 381 1.78 -18.40 -3.55
N GLY A 382 1.48 -17.82 -4.71
CA GLY A 382 2.48 -17.15 -5.56
C GLY A 382 2.56 -15.64 -5.29
N HIS A 383 3.05 -14.87 -6.27
CA HIS A 383 3.26 -13.42 -6.14
C HIS A 383 2.02 -12.63 -5.73
N ILE A 384 0.88 -13.00 -6.31
CA ILE A 384 -0.42 -12.54 -5.85
C ILE A 384 -1.07 -13.71 -5.14
N ALA A 385 -0.96 -13.77 -3.82
CA ALA A 385 -1.39 -14.94 -3.04
C ALA A 385 -2.86 -15.31 -3.30
N ALA A 386 -3.73 -14.30 -3.45
CA ALA A 386 -5.16 -14.48 -3.68
C ALA A 386 -5.49 -15.18 -5.02
N LEU A 387 -4.61 -15.12 -6.03
CA LEU A 387 -4.79 -15.87 -7.29
C LEU A 387 -4.78 -17.40 -7.09
N TYR A 388 -4.05 -17.85 -6.07
CA TYR A 388 -3.85 -19.28 -5.80
C TYR A 388 -4.67 -19.75 -4.60
N LYS A 389 -4.89 -18.84 -3.65
CA LYS A 389 -5.35 -19.10 -2.28
C LYS A 389 -6.39 -18.09 -1.83
N GLN A 390 -7.40 -17.88 -2.67
CA GLN A 390 -8.38 -16.81 -2.49
C GLN A 390 -9.21 -16.95 -1.21
N GLU A 391 -9.64 -18.17 -0.88
CA GLU A 391 -10.40 -18.45 0.34
C GLU A 391 -9.55 -18.15 1.58
N GLU A 392 -8.32 -18.66 1.63
CA GLU A 392 -7.39 -18.42 2.74
C GLU A 392 -7.05 -16.93 2.88
N CYS A 393 -6.85 -16.23 1.77
CA CYS A 393 -6.58 -14.79 1.77
C CYS A 393 -7.78 -13.97 2.27
N SER A 394 -9.01 -14.34 1.85
CA SER A 394 -10.24 -13.73 2.35
C SER A 394 -10.42 -13.96 3.84
N ALA A 395 -10.24 -15.19 4.31
CA ALA A 395 -10.40 -15.51 5.73
C ALA A 395 -9.39 -14.79 6.63
N MET A 396 -8.15 -14.63 6.14
CA MET A 396 -7.11 -13.86 6.82
C MET A 396 -7.45 -12.37 6.86
N GLY A 397 -7.88 -11.78 5.73
CA GLY A 397 -8.33 -10.39 5.67
C GLY A 397 -9.49 -10.12 6.63
N ASP A 398 -10.51 -10.99 6.64
CA ASP A 398 -11.65 -10.89 7.55
C ASP A 398 -11.23 -10.85 9.03
N ARG A 399 -10.25 -11.67 9.42
CA ARG A 399 -9.72 -11.66 10.79
C ARG A 399 -8.94 -10.38 11.07
N TRP A 400 -8.06 -9.96 10.16
CA TRP A 400 -7.21 -8.79 10.38
C TRP A 400 -7.98 -7.48 10.49
N PHE A 401 -8.92 -7.21 9.56
CA PHE A 401 -9.76 -6.02 9.62
C PHE A 401 -10.72 -6.00 10.81
N ALA A 402 -11.00 -7.17 11.40
CA ALA A 402 -11.77 -7.28 12.64
C ALA A 402 -10.88 -7.29 13.91
N HIS A 403 -9.56 -7.09 13.79
CA HIS A 403 -8.58 -7.17 14.86
C HIS A 403 -8.56 -8.52 15.61
N TYR A 404 -8.89 -9.60 14.90
CA TYR A 404 -8.76 -10.96 15.40
C TYR A 404 -7.42 -11.58 14.99
N PRO A 405 -6.75 -12.31 15.89
CA PRO A 405 -5.53 -13.04 15.56
C PRO A 405 -5.74 -14.11 14.48
N LEU A 406 -4.68 -14.42 13.73
CA LEU A 406 -4.65 -15.52 12.75
C LEU A 406 -4.49 -16.89 13.40
#